data_AF-A0A4Q3W4X1-F1
#
_entry.id   AF-A0A4Q3W4X1-F1
#
_cell.length_a   1.000
_cell.length_b   1.000
_cell.length_c   1.000
_cell.angle_alpha   90.00
_cell.angle_beta   90.00
_cell.angle_gamma   90.00
#
_symmetry.space_group_name_H-M   'P 1'
#
loop_
_entity.id
_entity.type
_entity.pdbx_description
1 polymer ?
#
loop_
_entity_poly.entity_id
_entity_poly.type
_entity_poly.pdbx_seq_one_letter_code
_entity_poly.pdbx_strand_id
1 'polypeptide(L)'
;MAKKILLEKAHVEGIRSYEVYRREGGYRSVEKALKMSPADITEEVKKSGLRGRGGAGFPTGMKWSFLAKPEGVPRYLVCNADESEPGTFKDRYLMEFIPHLLIEGMIVSSFALGSNTSYIYIRGEYAWITDILEQAIAEAKQNGWLGKNIQGSGFDCEMYVQRGAGAYICGEETALLESLEGKRGNPRIKPPFPAVKGLWNCPTVVNNVETLAAVVPVMNMGGEEYAKIGVGKSTGTKLISACGNINKPGIYEIDMTISVEEFIYSDEYCGGIPNGKKLKACIPGGSSVPILPANLLLTTAKGEKRMMNYESLSDGGFATGTMMGSGGFIVLDEDQCVVRHTYT
;
A
#
# COMPACT_ATOMS: atom_id res chain seq x y z
N MET A 1 -15.40 8.59 -14.83
CA MET A 1 -14.95 8.58 -13.43
C MET A 1 -14.48 7.19 -13.08
N ALA A 2 -13.18 7.07 -12.83
CA ALA A 2 -12.60 5.82 -12.34
C ALA A 2 -13.27 5.38 -11.03
N LYS A 3 -13.46 4.08 -10.85
CA LYS A 3 -14.08 3.51 -9.65
C LYS A 3 -13.13 3.72 -8.46
N LYS A 4 -13.50 4.58 -7.52
CA LYS A 4 -12.80 4.71 -6.23
C LYS A 4 -13.29 3.62 -5.28
N ILE A 5 -12.37 3.02 -4.52
CA ILE A 5 -12.66 1.94 -3.57
C ILE A 5 -12.12 2.32 -2.20
N LEU A 6 -10.82 2.61 -2.10
CA LEU A 6 -10.19 3.01 -0.84
C LEU A 6 -10.56 4.44 -0.44
N LEU A 7 -10.66 5.33 -1.43
CA LEU A 7 -10.97 6.74 -1.21
C LEU A 7 -12.44 7.08 -1.46
N GLU A 8 -13.32 6.09 -1.66
CA GLU A 8 -14.75 6.29 -1.89
C GLU A 8 -15.37 7.17 -0.79
N LYS A 9 -15.01 6.90 0.46
CA LYS A 9 -15.56 7.58 1.65
C LYS A 9 -14.67 8.69 2.21
N ALA A 10 -13.57 9.03 1.54
CA ALA A 10 -12.62 10.05 2.01
C ALA A 10 -13.25 11.45 2.18
N HIS A 11 -14.35 11.73 1.48
CA HIS A 11 -15.07 12.99 1.54
C HIS A 11 -16.09 13.07 2.68
N VAL A 12 -16.37 11.97 3.38
CA VAL A 12 -17.34 11.94 4.47
C VAL A 12 -16.76 12.65 5.68
N GLU A 13 -17.45 13.68 6.16
CA GLU A 13 -17.02 14.44 7.33
C GLU A 13 -16.91 13.54 8.57
N GLY A 14 -15.78 13.63 9.26
CA GLY A 14 -15.52 12.84 10.46
C GLY A 14 -15.19 11.36 10.21
N ILE A 15 -15.01 10.93 8.95
CA ILE A 15 -14.71 9.51 8.59
C ILE A 15 -13.50 8.92 9.32
N ARG A 16 -12.62 9.78 9.84
CA ARG A 16 -11.48 9.40 10.67
C ARG A 16 -11.90 8.70 11.97
N SER A 17 -13.05 9.06 12.55
CA SER A 17 -13.54 8.54 13.83
C SER A 17 -14.24 7.20 13.67
N TYR A 18 -14.16 6.35 14.70
CA TYR A 18 -14.83 5.08 14.73
C TYR A 18 -16.34 5.17 14.45
N GLU A 19 -17.05 6.09 15.09
CA GLU A 19 -18.51 6.18 14.99
C GLU A 19 -18.96 6.44 13.54
N VAL A 20 -18.31 7.39 12.87
CA VAL A 20 -18.62 7.70 11.46
C VAL A 20 -18.17 6.56 10.55
N TYR A 21 -16.97 6.01 10.75
CA TYR A 21 -16.49 4.88 9.96
C TYR A 21 -17.44 3.69 10.04
N ARG A 22 -17.92 3.36 11.25
CA ARG A 22 -18.89 2.28 11.47
C ARG A 22 -20.25 2.59 10.83
N ARG A 23 -20.75 3.82 10.93
CA ARG A 23 -21.99 4.27 10.27
C ARG A 23 -21.92 4.10 8.75
N GLU A 24 -20.77 4.36 8.14
CA GLU A 24 -20.53 4.16 6.71
C GLU A 24 -20.28 2.69 6.33
N GLY A 25 -20.44 1.75 7.26
CA GLY A 25 -20.33 0.32 7.03
C GLY A 25 -18.91 -0.24 7.23
N GLY A 26 -18.05 0.48 7.95
CA GLY A 26 -16.77 -0.01 8.42
C GLY A 26 -16.89 -1.23 9.34
N TYR A 27 -15.82 -2.01 9.41
CA TYR A 27 -15.70 -3.31 10.09
C TYR A 27 -16.55 -4.47 9.55
N ARG A 28 -17.35 -4.25 8.49
CA ARG A 28 -18.08 -5.34 7.82
C ARG A 28 -17.17 -6.44 7.28
N SER A 29 -15.95 -6.10 6.88
CA SER A 29 -15.01 -7.11 6.40
C SER A 29 -14.53 -8.01 7.53
N VAL A 30 -14.37 -7.49 8.75
CA VAL A 30 -14.04 -8.28 9.95
C VAL A 30 -15.20 -9.18 10.33
N GLU A 31 -16.43 -8.65 10.35
CA GLU A 31 -17.64 -9.43 10.65
C GLU A 31 -17.84 -10.61 9.69
N LYS A 32 -17.48 -10.43 8.42
CA LYS A 32 -17.47 -11.49 7.41
C LYS A 32 -16.30 -12.46 7.63
N ALA A 33 -15.08 -11.93 7.80
CA ALA A 33 -13.86 -12.72 7.94
C ALA A 33 -13.92 -13.67 9.16
N LEU A 34 -14.41 -13.22 10.32
CA LEU A 34 -14.51 -14.05 11.52
C LEU A 34 -15.48 -15.24 11.40
N LYS A 35 -16.31 -15.29 10.35
CA LYS A 35 -17.19 -16.41 10.02
C LYS A 35 -16.60 -17.36 8.97
N MET A 36 -15.40 -17.07 8.50
CA MET A 36 -14.67 -17.86 7.50
C MET A 36 -13.49 -18.58 8.16
N SER A 37 -12.98 -19.63 7.50
CA SER A 37 -11.69 -20.16 7.92
C SER A 37 -10.55 -19.22 7.50
N PRO A 38 -9.43 -19.15 8.25
CA PRO A 38 -8.24 -18.39 7.84
C PRO A 38 -7.71 -18.77 6.44
N ALA A 39 -7.89 -20.03 6.04
CA ALA A 39 -7.52 -20.51 4.71
C ALA A 39 -8.40 -19.89 3.62
N ASP A 40 -9.72 -19.82 3.82
CA ASP A 40 -10.65 -19.24 2.86
C ASP A 40 -10.37 -17.75 2.63
N ILE A 41 -10.03 -17.01 3.69
CA ILE A 41 -9.61 -15.60 3.58
C ILE A 41 -8.35 -15.48 2.71
N THR A 42 -7.36 -16.35 2.94
CA THR A 42 -6.13 -16.36 2.14
C THR A 42 -6.43 -16.68 0.67
N GLU A 43 -7.36 -17.60 0.39
CA GLU A 43 -7.78 -17.92 -0.97
C GLU A 43 -8.56 -16.77 -1.63
N GLU A 44 -9.44 -16.07 -0.91
CA GLU A 44 -10.11 -14.86 -1.44
C GLU A 44 -9.08 -13.79 -1.83
N VAL A 45 -8.05 -13.56 -1.01
CA VAL A 45 -6.96 -12.63 -1.34
C VAL A 45 -6.14 -13.13 -2.53
N LYS A 46 -5.93 -14.43 -2.71
CA LYS A 46 -5.28 -14.98 -3.92
C LYS A 46 -6.15 -14.75 -5.16
N LYS A 47 -7.44 -15.09 -5.10
CA LYS A 47 -8.41 -14.92 -6.19
C LYS A 47 -8.52 -13.46 -6.62
N SER A 48 -8.40 -12.52 -5.68
CA SER A 48 -8.42 -11.08 -5.98
C SER A 48 -7.30 -10.61 -6.90
N GLY A 49 -6.21 -11.36 -7.01
CA GLY A 49 -5.01 -10.95 -7.72
C GLY A 49 -4.27 -9.79 -7.05
N LEU A 50 -4.62 -9.41 -5.81
CA LEU A 50 -4.00 -8.29 -5.10
C LEU A 50 -2.49 -8.45 -5.02
N ARG A 51 -1.77 -7.50 -5.63
CA ARG A 51 -0.30 -7.40 -5.57
C ARG A 51 0.12 -6.40 -4.49
N GLY A 52 1.27 -6.65 -3.88
CA GLY A 52 1.85 -5.76 -2.87
C GLY A 52 2.06 -4.35 -3.42
N ARG A 53 1.50 -3.37 -2.71
CA ARG A 53 1.45 -1.95 -3.12
C ARG A 53 2.64 -1.11 -2.65
N GLY A 54 3.62 -1.75 -1.99
CA GLY A 54 4.84 -1.09 -1.50
C GLY A 54 6.03 -1.10 -2.47
N GLY A 55 5.84 -1.39 -3.77
CA GLY A 55 6.95 -1.42 -4.73
C GLY A 55 7.03 -2.72 -5.53
N ALA A 56 7.34 -3.82 -4.83
CA ALA A 56 7.72 -5.09 -5.47
C ALA A 56 6.61 -5.77 -6.28
N GLY A 57 5.33 -5.46 -6.02
CA GLY A 57 4.21 -6.05 -6.74
C GLY A 57 4.07 -7.57 -6.56
N PHE A 58 4.57 -8.15 -5.47
CA PHE A 58 4.45 -9.58 -5.22
C PHE A 58 3.00 -9.97 -4.86
N PRO A 59 2.43 -11.09 -5.36
CA PRO A 59 1.05 -11.48 -5.05
C PRO A 59 0.82 -11.71 -3.55
N THR A 60 -0.10 -10.96 -2.95
CA THR A 60 -0.29 -10.90 -1.49
C THR A 60 -0.77 -12.22 -0.91
N GLY A 61 -1.77 -12.85 -1.52
CA GLY A 61 -2.27 -14.15 -1.06
C GLY A 61 -1.23 -15.28 -1.18
N MET A 62 -0.33 -15.20 -2.16
CA MET A 62 0.80 -16.11 -2.26
C MET A 62 1.82 -15.86 -1.14
N LYS A 63 2.13 -14.58 -0.82
CA LYS A 63 3.01 -14.21 0.30
C LYS A 63 2.49 -14.81 1.61
N TRP A 64 1.18 -14.71 1.85
CA TRP A 64 0.54 -15.24 3.04
C TRP A 64 0.63 -16.78 3.12
N SER A 65 0.53 -17.47 1.98
CA SER A 65 0.64 -18.94 1.95
C SER A 65 2.01 -19.49 2.32
N PHE A 66 3.05 -18.65 2.28
CA PHE A 66 4.41 -19.03 2.70
C PHE A 66 4.65 -18.90 4.21
N LEU A 67 3.72 -18.30 4.96
CA LEU A 67 3.88 -18.13 6.40
C LEU A 67 3.90 -19.50 7.09
N ALA A 68 5.01 -19.81 7.76
CA ALA A 68 5.14 -21.02 8.55
C ALA A 68 4.17 -20.99 9.75
N LYS A 69 3.58 -22.16 10.06
CA LYS A 69 2.61 -22.32 11.16
C LYS A 69 3.07 -23.39 12.18
N PRO A 70 4.28 -23.27 12.77
CA PRO A 70 4.70 -24.18 13.82
C PRO A 70 3.81 -24.04 15.06
N GLU A 71 3.50 -25.16 15.69
CA GLU A 71 2.65 -25.21 16.89
C GLU A 71 3.35 -24.51 18.07
N GLY A 72 2.59 -23.77 18.88
CA GLY A 72 3.10 -23.06 20.05
C GLY A 72 4.00 -21.85 19.78
N VAL A 73 4.29 -21.53 18.51
CA VAL A 73 5.13 -20.37 18.14
C VAL A 73 4.24 -19.19 17.72
N PRO A 74 4.44 -18.00 18.30
CA PRO A 74 3.75 -16.79 17.88
C PRO A 74 3.98 -16.46 16.40
N ARG A 75 3.03 -15.77 15.78
CA ARG A 75 3.16 -15.24 14.43
C ARG A 75 2.87 -13.75 14.45
N TYR A 76 3.57 -12.99 13.63
CA TYR A 76 3.45 -11.53 13.59
C TYR A 76 3.01 -11.03 12.21
N LEU A 77 2.14 -10.04 12.23
CA LEU A 77 1.90 -9.16 11.09
C LEU A 77 2.55 -7.81 11.37
N VAL A 78 3.33 -7.32 10.41
CA VAL A 78 3.91 -5.98 10.46
C VAL A 78 3.42 -5.17 9.27
N CYS A 79 2.73 -4.08 9.56
CA CYS A 79 2.42 -3.05 8.59
C CYS A 79 3.66 -2.17 8.37
N ASN A 80 4.14 -2.13 7.13
CA ASN A 80 5.20 -1.23 6.71
C ASN A 80 4.58 0.11 6.31
N ALA A 81 4.67 1.07 7.24
CA ALA A 81 4.29 2.47 7.09
C ALA A 81 5.52 3.40 7.02
N ASP A 82 6.69 2.86 6.63
CA ASP A 82 7.87 3.66 6.32
C ASP A 82 7.79 4.18 4.88
N GLU A 83 6.87 5.13 4.65
CA GLU A 83 6.68 5.78 3.35
C GLU A 83 7.78 6.83 3.09
N SER A 84 9.00 6.33 2.89
CA SER A 84 10.20 7.17 2.80
C SER A 84 10.67 7.42 1.36
N GLU A 85 10.10 6.73 0.38
CA GLU A 85 10.46 6.90 -1.03
C GLU A 85 10.04 8.28 -1.56
N PRO A 86 10.96 9.06 -2.16
CA PRO A 86 10.61 10.35 -2.74
C PRO A 86 9.45 10.25 -3.74
N GLY A 87 8.54 11.22 -3.66
CA GLY A 87 7.33 11.27 -4.49
C GLY A 87 6.17 10.41 -3.99
N THR A 88 6.29 9.73 -2.85
CA THR A 88 5.20 8.94 -2.25
C THR A 88 4.62 9.65 -1.02
N PHE A 89 3.29 9.70 -0.96
CA PHE A 89 2.52 10.28 0.16
C PHE A 89 1.09 9.72 0.23
N LYS A 90 0.88 8.52 -0.34
CA LYS A 90 -0.40 7.81 -0.44
C LYS A 90 -0.80 7.11 0.85
N ASP A 91 0.17 6.50 1.52
CA ASP A 91 -0.04 5.75 2.77
C ASP A 91 -0.28 6.72 3.90
N ARG A 92 0.44 7.86 3.90
CA ARG A 92 0.15 9.01 4.76
C ARG A 92 -1.33 9.34 4.78
N TYR A 93 -1.95 9.44 3.61
CA TYR A 93 -3.35 9.84 3.50
C TYR A 93 -4.31 8.81 4.10
N LEU A 94 -4.05 7.52 3.88
CA LEU A 94 -4.85 6.46 4.50
C LEU A 94 -4.75 6.50 6.03
N MET A 95 -3.53 6.62 6.56
CA MET A 95 -3.32 6.67 8.01
C MET A 95 -3.84 7.97 8.64
N GLU A 96 -3.69 9.10 7.95
CA GLU A 96 -4.08 10.40 8.46
C GLU A 96 -5.58 10.63 8.36
N PHE A 97 -6.26 10.24 7.30
CA PHE A 97 -7.67 10.60 7.07
C PHE A 97 -8.66 9.45 7.29
N ILE A 98 -8.26 8.19 7.09
CA ILE A 98 -9.15 7.03 7.20
C ILE A 98 -8.45 5.87 7.95
N PRO A 99 -7.90 6.09 9.16
CA PRO A 99 -7.08 5.10 9.86
C PRO A 99 -7.80 3.78 10.15
N HIS A 100 -9.12 3.82 10.39
CA HIS A 100 -9.89 2.60 10.64
C HIS A 100 -9.94 1.65 9.43
N LEU A 101 -9.77 2.13 8.20
CA LEU A 101 -9.66 1.28 7.02
C LEU A 101 -8.40 0.41 7.07
N LEU A 102 -7.28 0.99 7.52
CA LEU A 102 -6.04 0.24 7.75
C LEU A 102 -6.21 -0.75 8.90
N ILE A 103 -6.76 -0.31 10.03
CA ILE A 103 -6.98 -1.17 11.21
C ILE A 103 -7.88 -2.36 10.87
N GLU A 104 -8.98 -2.11 10.16
CA GLU A 104 -9.91 -3.14 9.69
C GLU A 104 -9.20 -4.17 8.81
N GLY A 105 -8.44 -3.72 7.81
CA GLY A 105 -7.67 -4.58 6.92
C GLY A 105 -6.59 -5.39 7.64
N MET A 106 -5.96 -4.79 8.66
CA MET A 106 -5.00 -5.46 9.53
C MET A 106 -5.66 -6.54 10.38
N ILE A 107 -6.84 -6.32 10.98
CA ILE A 107 -7.53 -7.34 11.77
C ILE A 107 -7.85 -8.57 10.91
N VAL A 108 -8.41 -8.36 9.71
CA VAL A 108 -8.69 -9.45 8.76
C VAL A 108 -7.41 -10.22 8.41
N SER A 109 -6.34 -9.49 8.11
CA SER A 109 -5.04 -10.08 7.76
C SER A 109 -4.46 -10.87 8.93
N SER A 110 -4.52 -10.32 10.14
CA SER A 110 -4.05 -10.97 11.36
C SER A 110 -4.83 -12.24 11.66
N PHE A 111 -6.14 -12.25 11.46
CA PHE A 111 -6.96 -13.45 11.60
C PHE A 111 -6.58 -14.53 10.56
N ALA A 112 -6.42 -14.16 9.28
CA ALA A 112 -5.99 -15.08 8.22
C ALA A 112 -4.60 -15.71 8.48
N LEU A 113 -3.69 -14.93 9.06
CA LEU A 113 -2.33 -15.35 9.38
C LEU A 113 -2.23 -16.03 10.76
N GLY A 114 -3.30 -16.01 11.55
CA GLY A 114 -3.30 -16.45 12.94
C GLY A 114 -2.29 -15.69 13.80
N SER A 115 -2.16 -14.38 13.58
CA SER A 115 -1.27 -13.49 14.32
C SER A 115 -2.04 -12.75 15.40
N ASN A 116 -1.80 -13.05 16.67
CA ASN A 116 -2.50 -12.39 17.78
C ASN A 116 -1.91 -11.03 18.14
N THR A 117 -0.76 -10.65 17.57
CA THR A 117 -0.08 -9.39 17.84
C THR A 117 0.48 -8.82 16.55
N SER A 118 0.10 -7.59 16.25
CA SER A 118 0.48 -6.90 15.01
C SER A 118 1.12 -5.55 15.30
N TYR A 119 2.04 -5.12 14.44
CA TYR A 119 2.76 -3.86 14.59
C TYR A 119 2.54 -2.97 13.36
N ILE A 120 2.39 -1.67 13.57
CA ILE A 120 2.51 -0.64 12.54
C ILE A 120 3.86 0.04 12.74
N TYR A 121 4.82 -0.22 11.86
CA TYR A 121 6.10 0.49 11.89
C TYR A 121 5.98 1.74 11.02
N ILE A 122 5.93 2.92 11.64
CA ILE A 122 5.72 4.21 10.98
C ILE A 122 6.99 5.05 11.01
N ARG A 123 7.32 5.73 9.90
CA ARG A 123 8.50 6.60 9.81
C ARG A 123 8.51 7.71 10.86
N GLY A 124 9.70 8.15 11.26
CA GLY A 124 9.89 9.13 12.33
C GLY A 124 9.30 10.52 12.03
N GLU A 125 9.20 10.89 10.74
CA GLU A 125 8.69 12.18 10.28
C GLU A 125 7.17 12.31 10.38
N TYR A 126 6.43 11.19 10.43
CA TYR A 126 4.97 11.18 10.57
C TYR A 126 4.55 11.18 12.04
N ALA A 127 5.13 12.10 12.82
CA ALA A 127 4.96 12.15 14.27
C ALA A 127 3.49 12.25 14.70
N TRP A 128 2.71 13.18 14.12
CA TRP A 128 1.30 13.39 14.47
C TRP A 128 0.38 12.26 14.00
N ILE A 129 0.79 11.50 12.98
CA ILE A 129 0.01 10.36 12.48
C ILE A 129 0.12 9.18 13.46
N THR A 130 1.21 9.10 14.24
CA THR A 130 1.33 8.13 15.33
C THR A 130 0.17 8.31 16.31
N ASP A 131 -0.11 9.55 16.74
CA ASP A 131 -1.20 9.86 17.66
C ASP A 131 -2.58 9.51 17.06
N ILE A 132 -2.77 9.76 15.75
CA ILE A 132 -4.02 9.41 15.04
C ILE A 132 -4.22 7.89 15.02
N LEU A 133 -3.18 7.12 14.73
CA LEU A 133 -3.24 5.66 14.70
C LEU A 133 -3.46 5.08 16.10
N GLU A 134 -2.79 5.61 17.13
CA GLU A 134 -3.00 5.20 18.51
C GLU A 134 -4.44 5.49 18.97
N GLN A 135 -4.99 6.65 18.62
CA GLN A 135 -6.39 6.97 18.88
C GLN A 135 -7.33 5.97 18.19
N ALA A 136 -7.14 5.71 16.90
CA ALA A 136 -8.00 4.78 16.16
C ALA A 136 -7.88 3.34 16.69
N ILE A 137 -6.70 2.91 17.15
CA ILE A 137 -6.50 1.63 17.84
C ILE A 137 -7.24 1.60 19.17
N ALA A 138 -7.19 2.68 19.95
CA ALA A 138 -7.92 2.79 21.21
C ALA A 138 -9.43 2.73 21.00
N GLU A 139 -9.96 3.46 20.01
CA GLU A 139 -11.38 3.42 19.63
C GLU A 139 -11.80 2.02 19.17
N ALA A 140 -10.99 1.34 18.35
CA ALA A 140 -11.24 -0.03 17.92
C ALA A 140 -11.27 -1.02 19.11
N LYS A 141 -10.36 -0.85 20.08
CA LYS A 141 -10.31 -1.66 21.31
C LYS A 141 -11.52 -1.42 22.21
N GLN A 142 -11.91 -0.17 22.42
CA GLN A 142 -13.10 0.20 23.21
C GLN A 142 -14.38 -0.39 22.63
N ASN A 143 -14.43 -0.60 21.31
CA ASN A 143 -15.57 -1.17 20.61
C ASN A 143 -15.44 -2.67 20.32
N GLY A 144 -14.47 -3.36 20.93
CA GLY A 144 -14.34 -4.83 20.86
C GLY A 144 -13.82 -5.39 19.54
N TRP A 145 -13.18 -4.56 18.71
CA TRP A 145 -12.52 -5.00 17.45
C TRP A 145 -11.07 -5.43 17.65
N LEU A 146 -10.45 -4.99 18.76
CA LEU A 146 -9.11 -5.38 19.20
C LEU A 146 -9.17 -5.81 20.66
N GLY A 147 -8.20 -6.61 21.09
CA GLY A 147 -8.10 -7.17 22.44
C GLY A 147 -8.34 -8.67 22.47
N LYS A 148 -8.93 -9.15 23.57
CA LYS A 148 -9.21 -10.55 23.82
C LYS A 148 -10.55 -10.97 23.24
N ASN A 149 -10.60 -12.16 22.63
CA ASN A 149 -11.82 -12.78 22.12
C ASN A 149 -12.69 -11.80 21.31
N ILE A 150 -12.08 -11.16 20.29
CA ILE A 150 -12.72 -10.07 19.54
C ILE A 150 -14.06 -10.55 18.96
N GLN A 151 -15.12 -9.78 19.18
CA GLN A 151 -16.49 -10.13 18.75
C GLN A 151 -16.96 -11.54 19.17
N GLY A 152 -16.41 -12.13 20.24
CA GLY A 152 -16.76 -13.48 20.69
C GLY A 152 -16.25 -14.61 19.79
N SER A 153 -15.27 -14.34 18.93
CA SER A 153 -14.78 -15.28 17.89
C SER A 153 -13.83 -16.37 18.39
N GLY A 154 -13.32 -16.27 19.61
CA GLY A 154 -12.22 -17.08 20.12
C GLY A 154 -10.83 -16.61 19.65
N PHE A 155 -10.74 -15.51 18.90
CA PHE A 155 -9.48 -14.95 18.42
C PHE A 155 -9.10 -13.68 19.19
N ASP A 156 -7.83 -13.62 19.60
CA ASP A 156 -7.23 -12.41 20.20
C ASP A 156 -6.49 -11.61 19.14
N CYS A 157 -6.57 -10.28 19.17
CA CYS A 157 -5.81 -9.42 18.28
C CYS A 157 -5.40 -8.12 18.97
N GLU A 158 -4.11 -7.97 19.26
CA GLU A 158 -3.52 -6.73 19.76
C GLU A 158 -2.74 -6.02 18.64
N MET A 159 -2.73 -4.69 18.67
CA MET A 159 -2.04 -3.86 17.68
C MET A 159 -1.26 -2.75 18.36
N TYR A 160 -0.04 -2.51 17.89
CA TYR A 160 0.85 -1.50 18.45
C TYR A 160 1.47 -0.65 17.35
N VAL A 161 1.63 0.65 17.60
CA VAL A 161 2.38 1.54 16.72
C VAL A 161 3.82 1.62 17.21
N GLN A 162 4.78 1.41 16.31
CA GLN A 162 6.20 1.63 16.56
C GLN A 162 6.68 2.75 15.66
N ARG A 163 7.07 3.88 16.25
CA ARG A 163 7.70 4.98 15.53
C ARG A 163 9.17 4.66 15.25
N GLY A 164 9.57 4.84 14.00
CA GLY A 164 10.95 4.75 13.52
C GLY A 164 11.75 6.04 13.76
N ALA A 165 13.00 6.06 13.29
CA ALA A 165 13.96 7.13 13.57
C ALA A 165 14.51 7.84 12.31
N GLY A 166 13.74 7.86 11.21
CA GLY A 166 14.07 8.64 10.01
C GLY A 166 15.16 8.03 9.13
N ALA A 167 15.10 6.72 8.88
CA ALA A 167 16.06 6.01 8.02
C ALA A 167 15.34 5.35 6.84
N TYR A 168 15.58 5.86 5.62
CA TYR A 168 14.98 5.34 4.38
C TYR A 168 15.10 3.81 4.21
N ILE A 169 16.25 3.25 4.62
CA ILE A 169 16.50 1.80 4.54
C ILE A 169 15.52 0.97 5.38
N CYS A 170 14.91 1.54 6.43
CA CYS A 170 13.90 0.85 7.23
C CYS A 170 12.57 0.64 6.49
N GLY A 171 12.42 1.15 5.26
CA GLY A 171 11.36 0.71 4.35
C GLY A 171 11.61 -0.66 3.72
N GLU A 172 12.85 -1.17 3.72
CA GLU A 172 13.13 -2.55 3.33
C GLU A 172 12.65 -3.52 4.42
N GLU A 173 11.94 -4.58 4.03
CA GLU A 173 11.17 -5.40 4.97
C GLU A 173 12.02 -6.04 6.08
N THR A 174 13.30 -6.38 5.86
CA THR A 174 14.14 -7.00 6.89
C THR A 174 14.90 -5.98 7.74
N ALA A 175 15.32 -4.85 7.15
CA ALA A 175 15.84 -3.72 7.91
C ALA A 175 14.77 -3.14 8.85
N LEU A 176 13.51 -3.11 8.41
CA LEU A 176 12.36 -2.75 9.23
C LEU A 176 12.27 -3.64 10.47
N LEU A 177 12.35 -4.97 10.29
CA LEU A 177 12.29 -5.92 11.40
C LEU A 177 13.45 -5.76 12.37
N GLU A 178 14.68 -5.53 11.88
CA GLU A 178 15.81 -5.22 12.75
C GLU A 178 15.57 -3.94 13.56
N SER A 179 15.05 -2.88 12.93
CA SER A 179 14.73 -1.63 13.61
C SER A 179 13.61 -1.79 14.64
N LEU A 180 12.58 -2.58 14.33
CA LEU A 180 11.49 -2.93 15.24
C LEU A 180 11.98 -3.75 16.45
N GLU A 181 13.05 -4.54 16.28
CA GLU A 181 13.72 -5.26 17.36
C GLU A 181 14.69 -4.40 18.19
N GLY A 182 14.76 -3.09 17.91
CA GLY A 182 15.66 -2.16 18.61
C GLY A 182 17.12 -2.22 18.14
N LYS A 183 17.39 -2.82 16.98
CA LYS A 183 18.72 -2.88 16.38
C LYS A 183 18.88 -1.82 15.29
N ARG A 184 20.08 -1.73 14.71
CA ARG A 184 20.31 -0.92 13.50
C ARG A 184 19.54 -1.52 12.33
N GLY A 185 18.95 -0.69 11.47
CA GLY A 185 18.22 -1.10 10.25
C GLY A 185 19.12 -1.64 9.13
N ASN A 186 20.01 -2.59 9.44
CA ASN A 186 20.80 -3.31 8.46
C ASN A 186 19.95 -4.48 7.93
N PRO A 187 19.76 -4.62 6.60
CA PRO A 187 19.00 -5.74 6.05
C PRO A 187 19.57 -7.11 6.48
N ARG A 188 18.69 -8.10 6.61
CA ARG A 188 19.09 -9.48 6.94
C ARG A 188 19.47 -10.24 5.68
N ILE A 189 20.44 -11.14 5.80
CA ILE A 189 20.77 -12.11 4.74
C ILE A 189 19.59 -13.09 4.60
N LYS A 190 19.11 -13.27 3.37
CA LYS A 190 18.10 -14.27 2.99
C LYS A 190 18.83 -15.44 2.31
N PRO A 191 18.55 -16.73 2.64
CA PRO A 191 17.65 -17.24 3.68
C PRO A 191 18.23 -17.19 5.12
N PRO A 192 17.39 -17.29 6.18
CA PRO A 192 15.95 -17.59 6.16
C PRO A 192 15.07 -16.38 5.80
N PHE A 193 13.95 -16.64 5.12
CA PHE A 193 12.97 -15.61 4.80
C PHE A 193 12.10 -15.24 6.02
N PRO A 194 11.57 -14.00 6.10
CA PRO A 194 10.73 -13.56 7.21
C PRO A 194 9.50 -14.44 7.49
N ALA A 195 8.93 -15.04 6.43
CA ALA A 195 7.80 -15.96 6.53
C ALA A 195 8.11 -17.24 7.35
N VAL A 196 9.40 -17.55 7.56
CA VAL A 196 9.85 -18.65 8.43
C VAL A 196 10.47 -18.09 9.72
N LYS A 197 11.38 -17.11 9.60
CA LYS A 197 12.07 -16.45 10.72
C LYS A 197 12.16 -14.94 10.48
N GLY A 198 11.19 -14.20 10.99
CA GLY A 198 11.10 -12.75 10.93
C GLY A 198 11.29 -12.11 12.31
N LEU A 199 10.31 -11.33 12.75
CA LEU A 199 10.33 -10.61 14.02
C LEU A 199 10.55 -11.58 15.19
N TRP A 200 11.59 -11.33 15.98
CA TRP A 200 12.04 -12.19 17.09
C TRP A 200 12.16 -13.67 16.70
N ASN A 201 12.68 -13.93 15.49
CA ASN A 201 12.81 -15.27 14.89
C ASN A 201 11.48 -16.03 14.71
N CYS A 202 10.34 -15.36 14.80
CA CYS A 202 9.03 -15.94 14.60
C CYS A 202 8.54 -15.72 13.16
N PRO A 203 7.68 -16.60 12.62
CA PRO A 203 7.09 -16.41 11.30
C PRO A 203 6.38 -15.05 11.21
N THR A 204 6.76 -14.23 10.23
CA THR A 204 6.29 -12.85 10.10
C THR A 204 5.92 -12.51 8.68
N VAL A 205 4.77 -11.85 8.50
CA VAL A 205 4.40 -11.20 7.24
C VAL A 205 4.59 -9.70 7.38
N VAL A 206 5.26 -9.09 6.40
CA VAL A 206 5.35 -7.63 6.25
C VAL A 206 4.53 -7.21 5.04
N ASN A 207 3.56 -6.32 5.21
CA ASN A 207 2.78 -5.76 4.11
C ASN A 207 2.69 -4.23 4.21
N ASN A 208 2.64 -3.55 3.06
CA ASN A 208 2.47 -2.09 2.99
C ASN A 208 1.05 -1.67 3.38
N VAL A 209 0.91 -0.45 3.92
CA VAL A 209 -0.37 0.19 4.32
C VAL A 209 -1.47 0.02 3.27
N GLU A 210 -1.26 0.49 2.03
CA GLU A 210 -2.25 0.38 0.95
C GLU A 210 -2.64 -1.08 0.65
N THR A 211 -1.70 -2.03 0.81
CA THR A 211 -2.00 -3.46 0.59
C THR A 211 -2.96 -3.98 1.65
N LEU A 212 -2.74 -3.62 2.92
CA LEU A 212 -3.58 -4.03 4.03
C LEU A 212 -4.96 -3.36 3.96
N ALA A 213 -5.01 -2.07 3.62
CA ALA A 213 -6.27 -1.37 3.37
C ALA A 213 -7.07 -2.03 2.22
N ALA A 214 -6.40 -2.48 1.16
CA ALA A 214 -7.04 -3.19 0.04
C ALA A 214 -7.62 -4.57 0.39
N VAL A 215 -7.26 -5.16 1.53
CA VAL A 215 -7.90 -6.40 2.00
C VAL A 215 -9.38 -6.17 2.34
N VAL A 216 -9.74 -4.97 2.83
CA VAL A 216 -11.12 -4.64 3.20
C VAL A 216 -12.10 -4.76 2.03
N PRO A 217 -11.90 -4.07 0.89
CA PRO A 217 -12.78 -4.24 -0.25
C PRO A 217 -12.74 -5.64 -0.85
N VAL A 218 -11.57 -6.31 -0.87
CA VAL A 218 -11.46 -7.72 -1.30
C VAL A 218 -12.42 -8.60 -0.52
N MET A 219 -12.43 -8.47 0.81
CA MET A 219 -13.34 -9.26 1.63
C MET A 219 -14.79 -8.84 1.45
N ASN A 220 -15.08 -7.54 1.38
CA ASN A 220 -16.46 -7.06 1.28
C ASN A 220 -17.14 -7.53 -0.01
N MET A 221 -16.49 -7.39 -1.18
CA MET A 221 -17.10 -7.76 -2.47
C MET A 221 -16.76 -9.18 -2.94
N GLY A 222 -15.74 -9.82 -2.37
CA GLY A 222 -15.20 -11.10 -2.83
C GLY A 222 -14.06 -10.92 -3.82
N GLY A 223 -13.09 -11.83 -3.78
CA GLY A 223 -11.87 -11.76 -4.58
C GLY A 223 -12.14 -11.77 -6.08
N GLU A 224 -13.07 -12.61 -6.55
CA GLU A 224 -13.42 -12.68 -7.98
C GLU A 224 -14.00 -11.36 -8.51
N GLU A 225 -14.86 -10.69 -7.74
CA GLU A 225 -15.41 -9.38 -8.12
C GLU A 225 -14.35 -8.28 -8.05
N TYR A 226 -13.44 -8.34 -7.08
CA TYR A 226 -12.31 -7.42 -7.00
C TYR A 226 -11.37 -7.58 -8.21
N ALA A 227 -11.13 -8.82 -8.66
CA ALA A 227 -10.26 -9.12 -9.79
C ALA A 227 -10.76 -8.59 -11.14
N LYS A 228 -12.08 -8.33 -11.26
CA LYS A 228 -12.67 -7.70 -12.46
C LYS A 228 -12.35 -6.21 -12.57
N ILE A 229 -11.85 -5.59 -11.50
CA ILE A 229 -11.43 -4.20 -11.50
C ILE A 229 -9.98 -4.16 -11.97
N GLY A 230 -9.69 -3.29 -12.93
CA GLY A 230 -8.39 -3.19 -13.58
C GLY A 230 -8.24 -4.09 -14.78
N VAL A 231 -7.00 -4.52 -15.07
CA VAL A 231 -6.67 -5.18 -16.34
C VAL A 231 -5.62 -6.26 -16.17
N GLY A 232 -5.90 -7.44 -16.72
CA GLY A 232 -4.97 -8.56 -16.75
C GLY A 232 -4.49 -8.96 -15.34
N LYS A 233 -3.19 -8.78 -15.08
CA LYS A 233 -2.55 -9.09 -13.78
C LYS A 233 -2.43 -7.87 -12.86
N SER A 234 -2.93 -6.72 -13.30
CA SER A 234 -3.02 -5.48 -12.55
C SER A 234 -4.45 -5.29 -12.07
N THR A 235 -4.83 -6.05 -11.04
CA THR A 235 -6.21 -6.05 -10.50
C THR A 235 -6.40 -5.06 -9.36
N GLY A 236 -7.64 -4.66 -9.14
CA GLY A 236 -8.06 -3.68 -8.16
C GLY A 236 -7.71 -2.25 -8.54
N THR A 237 -7.71 -1.36 -7.56
CA THR A 237 -7.26 0.03 -7.70
C THR A 237 -5.85 0.23 -7.14
N LYS A 238 -5.24 1.35 -7.53
CA LYS A 238 -3.94 1.81 -7.04
C LYS A 238 -4.03 3.28 -6.67
N LEU A 239 -3.45 3.64 -5.52
CA LEU A 239 -3.23 5.04 -5.15
C LEU A 239 -1.94 5.56 -5.80
N ILE A 240 -2.04 6.66 -6.53
CA ILE A 240 -0.93 7.35 -7.19
C ILE A 240 -0.69 8.68 -6.47
N SER A 241 0.54 8.88 -6.00
CA SER A 241 1.01 10.15 -5.44
C SER A 241 1.61 11.00 -6.57
N ALA A 242 0.82 11.89 -7.15
CA ALA A 242 1.24 12.72 -8.28
C ALA A 242 1.81 14.06 -7.79
N CYS A 243 3.05 14.37 -8.18
CA CYS A 243 3.72 15.62 -7.81
C CYS A 243 4.71 16.08 -8.88
N GLY A 244 5.45 17.15 -8.58
CA GLY A 244 6.36 17.80 -9.53
C GLY A 244 5.67 18.91 -10.31
N ASN A 245 6.04 19.08 -11.58
CA ASN A 245 5.56 20.15 -12.44
C ASN A 245 4.21 19.81 -13.10
N ILE A 246 3.14 19.71 -12.31
CA ILE A 246 1.76 19.47 -12.75
C ILE A 246 0.79 20.48 -12.13
N ASN A 247 -0.33 20.75 -12.79
CA ASN A 247 -1.33 21.72 -12.33
C ASN A 247 -2.09 21.26 -11.08
N LYS A 248 -2.35 19.95 -10.95
CA LYS A 248 -3.11 19.36 -9.84
C LYS A 248 -2.26 18.26 -9.16
N PRO A 249 -1.29 18.62 -8.31
CA PRO A 249 -0.60 17.63 -7.49
C PRO A 249 -1.55 17.06 -6.42
N GLY A 250 -1.43 15.79 -6.10
CA GLY A 250 -2.34 15.14 -5.16
C GLY A 250 -2.29 13.62 -5.20
N ILE A 251 -3.27 13.01 -4.55
CA ILE A 251 -3.44 11.56 -4.51
C ILE A 251 -4.64 11.19 -5.37
N TYR A 252 -4.41 10.25 -6.28
CA TYR A 252 -5.42 9.78 -7.21
C TYR A 252 -5.58 8.27 -7.05
N GLU A 253 -6.82 7.81 -6.88
CA GLU A 253 -7.13 6.39 -6.96
C GLU A 253 -7.54 6.06 -8.40
N ILE A 254 -6.79 5.15 -9.03
CA ILE A 254 -7.03 4.72 -10.41
C ILE A 254 -7.29 3.21 -10.45
N ASP A 255 -8.08 2.75 -11.42
CA ASP A 255 -8.32 1.32 -11.67
C ASP A 255 -7.24 0.68 -12.55
N MET A 256 -6.17 1.41 -12.89
CA MET A 256 -5.08 0.94 -13.75
C MET A 256 -5.47 0.64 -15.21
N THR A 257 -6.60 1.16 -15.68
CA THR A 257 -7.05 1.01 -17.08
C THR A 257 -6.79 2.24 -17.94
N ILE A 258 -6.35 3.35 -17.34
CA ILE A 258 -6.11 4.63 -18.03
C ILE A 258 -4.70 4.72 -18.61
N SER A 259 -4.53 5.55 -19.64
CA SER A 259 -3.21 5.83 -20.22
C SER A 259 -2.40 6.82 -19.38
N VAL A 260 -1.07 6.80 -19.52
CA VAL A 260 -0.18 7.78 -18.88
C VAL A 260 -0.48 9.20 -19.39
N GLU A 261 -0.77 9.31 -20.69
CA GLU A 261 -1.17 10.57 -21.33
C GLU A 261 -2.45 11.15 -20.70
N GLU A 262 -3.47 10.31 -20.56
CA GLU A 262 -4.73 10.69 -19.90
C GLU A 262 -4.50 11.10 -18.45
N PHE A 263 -3.70 10.36 -17.69
CA PHE A 263 -3.39 10.68 -16.29
C PHE A 263 -2.68 12.02 -16.13
N ILE A 264 -1.77 12.37 -17.04
CA ILE A 264 -1.04 13.65 -16.99
C ILE A 264 -1.94 14.81 -17.42
N TYR A 265 -2.65 14.69 -18.54
CA TYR A 265 -3.25 15.85 -19.20
C TYR A 265 -4.73 16.06 -18.92
N SER A 266 -5.46 15.06 -18.42
CA SER A 266 -6.90 15.23 -18.19
C SER A 266 -7.19 16.16 -17.00
N ASP A 267 -8.32 16.85 -17.08
CA ASP A 267 -8.83 17.65 -15.97
C ASP A 267 -9.27 16.81 -14.76
N GLU A 268 -9.57 15.53 -14.97
CA GLU A 268 -9.93 14.59 -13.90
C GLU A 268 -8.72 14.27 -13.00
N TYR A 269 -7.51 14.29 -13.57
CA TYR A 269 -6.27 13.92 -12.88
C TYR A 269 -5.32 15.11 -12.72
N CYS A 270 -4.12 15.08 -13.32
CA CYS A 270 -3.06 16.04 -13.05
C CYS A 270 -3.26 17.42 -13.73
N GLY A 271 -4.18 17.53 -14.69
CA GLY A 271 -4.53 18.79 -15.36
C GLY A 271 -3.44 19.38 -16.26
N GLY A 272 -2.45 18.58 -16.69
CA GLY A 272 -1.36 19.00 -17.55
C GLY A 272 -0.21 19.72 -16.82
N ILE A 273 0.67 20.31 -17.62
CA ILE A 273 1.88 21.00 -17.15
C ILE A 273 1.59 22.51 -16.99
N PRO A 274 2.05 23.17 -15.91
CA PRO A 274 1.82 24.59 -15.70
C PRO A 274 2.32 25.47 -16.85
N ASN A 275 1.59 26.55 -17.13
CA ASN A 275 1.91 27.56 -18.15
C ASN A 275 2.05 27.02 -19.59
N GLY A 276 1.47 25.85 -19.89
CA GLY A 276 1.56 25.25 -21.24
C GLY A 276 2.95 24.76 -21.61
N LYS A 277 3.84 24.59 -20.63
CA LYS A 277 5.19 24.07 -20.85
C LYS A 277 5.17 22.62 -21.31
N LYS A 278 6.28 22.19 -21.91
CA LYS A 278 6.43 20.79 -22.35
C LYS A 278 6.77 19.86 -21.20
N LEU A 279 6.21 18.66 -21.25
CA LEU A 279 6.67 17.52 -20.48
C LEU A 279 8.08 17.13 -20.95
N LYS A 280 9.04 17.07 -20.03
CA LYS A 280 10.40 16.60 -20.32
C LYS A 280 10.57 15.14 -19.97
N ALA A 281 10.22 14.78 -18.73
CA ALA A 281 10.42 13.44 -18.20
C ALA A 281 9.48 13.17 -17.01
N CYS A 282 9.42 11.91 -16.60
CA CYS A 282 8.71 11.50 -15.40
C CYS A 282 9.49 10.38 -14.69
N ILE A 283 9.31 10.31 -13.37
CA ILE A 283 9.74 9.19 -12.54
C ILE A 283 8.48 8.47 -12.05
N PRO A 284 7.90 7.56 -12.86
CA PRO A 284 6.69 6.83 -12.50
C PRO A 284 7.06 5.61 -11.65
N GLY A 285 6.60 5.59 -10.41
CA GLY A 285 6.75 4.52 -9.43
C GLY A 285 7.47 4.90 -8.14
N GLY A 286 8.12 6.05 -8.09
CA GLY A 286 8.97 6.50 -6.96
C GLY A 286 10.44 6.62 -7.36
N SER A 287 11.32 7.00 -6.43
CA SER A 287 12.75 7.23 -6.73
C SER A 287 13.52 5.98 -7.21
N SER A 288 13.00 4.77 -7.00
CA SER A 288 13.71 3.52 -7.28
C SER A 288 13.59 3.02 -8.74
N VAL A 289 12.92 3.78 -9.60
CA VAL A 289 12.55 3.36 -10.96
C VAL A 289 13.24 4.21 -12.04
N PRO A 290 13.36 3.71 -13.28
CA PRO A 290 13.90 4.49 -14.39
C PRO A 290 13.15 5.80 -14.63
N ILE A 291 13.91 6.88 -14.82
CA ILE A 291 13.39 8.16 -15.34
C ILE A 291 13.11 7.98 -16.83
N LEU A 292 11.87 8.21 -17.25
CA LEU A 292 11.51 8.15 -18.67
C LEU A 292 11.36 9.54 -19.26
N PRO A 293 12.05 9.85 -20.39
CA PRO A 293 11.75 11.05 -21.15
C PRO A 293 10.37 10.94 -21.80
N ALA A 294 9.76 12.08 -22.11
CA ALA A 294 8.38 12.16 -22.59
C ALA A 294 8.06 11.21 -23.77
N ASN A 295 9.01 11.05 -24.70
CA ASN A 295 8.84 10.19 -25.88
C ASN A 295 8.81 8.68 -25.56
N LEU A 296 9.33 8.25 -24.40
CA LEU A 296 9.27 6.86 -23.93
C LEU A 296 8.21 6.66 -22.85
N LEU A 297 7.86 7.73 -22.13
CA LEU A 297 6.85 7.68 -21.08
C LEU A 297 5.45 7.42 -21.63
N LEU A 298 5.11 8.02 -22.77
CA LEU A 298 3.75 7.97 -23.31
C LEU A 298 3.50 6.76 -24.21
N THR A 299 4.54 6.06 -24.64
CA THR A 299 4.46 4.94 -25.58
C THR A 299 5.24 3.72 -25.10
N THR A 300 4.75 2.53 -25.45
CA THR A 300 5.43 1.24 -25.21
C THR A 300 6.57 1.02 -26.21
N ALA A 301 7.38 -0.02 -26.01
CA ALA A 301 8.43 -0.39 -26.97
C ALA A 301 7.87 -0.73 -28.37
N LYS A 302 6.58 -1.08 -28.44
CA LYS A 302 5.84 -1.39 -29.67
C LYS A 302 5.16 -0.17 -30.31
N GLY A 303 5.27 1.01 -29.70
CA GLY A 303 4.60 2.23 -30.17
C GLY A 303 3.12 2.34 -29.79
N GLU A 304 2.63 1.50 -28.88
CA GLU A 304 1.27 1.59 -28.34
C GLU A 304 1.21 2.63 -27.22
N LYS A 305 0.01 3.10 -26.83
CA LYS A 305 -0.13 3.97 -25.67
C LYS A 305 0.35 3.25 -24.41
N ARG A 306 1.19 3.92 -23.61
CA ARG A 306 1.59 3.39 -22.31
C ARG A 306 0.45 3.57 -21.30
N MET A 307 0.14 2.50 -20.59
CA MET A 307 -0.96 2.42 -19.63
C MET A 307 -0.44 2.50 -18.20
N MET A 308 -1.24 3.05 -17.28
CA MET A 308 -0.94 3.15 -15.86
C MET A 308 -1.18 1.82 -15.14
N ASN A 309 -0.49 0.75 -15.56
CA ASN A 309 -0.53 -0.56 -14.94
C ASN A 309 0.86 -1.21 -14.89
N TYR A 310 1.02 -2.29 -14.11
CA TYR A 310 2.33 -2.91 -13.86
C TYR A 310 2.99 -3.41 -15.15
N GLU A 311 2.22 -4.06 -16.01
CA GLU A 311 2.73 -4.70 -17.22
C GLU A 311 3.14 -3.66 -18.27
N SER A 312 2.30 -2.64 -18.51
CA SER A 312 2.56 -1.63 -19.53
C SER A 312 3.65 -0.64 -19.13
N LEU A 313 3.75 -0.26 -17.84
CA LEU A 313 4.89 0.54 -17.38
C LEU A 313 6.21 -0.22 -17.52
N SER A 314 6.21 -1.54 -17.27
CA SER A 314 7.40 -2.38 -17.41
C SER A 314 7.76 -2.78 -18.83
N ASP A 315 6.88 -2.58 -19.81
CA ASP A 315 7.15 -2.90 -21.20
C ASP A 315 8.38 -2.12 -21.71
N GLY A 316 9.32 -2.85 -22.31
CA GLY A 316 10.60 -2.30 -22.74
C GLY A 316 11.76 -2.44 -21.73
N GLY A 317 11.50 -3.01 -20.54
CA GLY A 317 12.53 -3.23 -19.51
C GLY A 317 13.26 -1.94 -19.13
N PHE A 318 14.55 -2.02 -18.78
CA PHE A 318 15.35 -0.82 -18.46
C PHE A 318 15.60 0.10 -19.67
N ALA A 319 15.43 -0.37 -20.90
CA ALA A 319 15.76 0.39 -22.10
C ALA A 319 14.71 1.44 -22.44
N THR A 320 13.43 1.06 -22.36
CA THR A 320 12.31 1.96 -22.69
C THR A 320 11.15 1.88 -21.70
N GLY A 321 11.25 1.04 -20.67
CA GLY A 321 10.25 0.87 -19.64
C GLY A 321 10.70 1.41 -18.28
N THR A 322 9.80 1.24 -17.32
CA THR A 322 9.91 1.70 -15.94
C THR A 322 9.06 0.77 -15.06
N MET A 323 8.62 1.17 -13.87
CA MET A 323 7.81 0.29 -13.02
C MET A 323 6.77 1.09 -12.25
N MET A 324 5.60 0.51 -11.97
CA MET A 324 4.60 1.18 -11.13
C MET A 324 5.10 1.46 -9.69
N GLY A 325 6.10 0.70 -9.23
CA GLY A 325 6.70 0.85 -7.91
C GLY A 325 5.65 0.98 -6.79
N SER A 326 5.91 1.91 -5.88
CA SER A 326 4.99 2.30 -4.80
C SER A 326 3.90 3.26 -5.30
N GLY A 327 3.98 3.76 -6.54
CA GLY A 327 3.00 4.66 -7.13
C GLY A 327 3.29 6.14 -6.90
N GLY A 328 4.52 6.52 -6.56
CA GLY A 328 4.97 7.91 -6.68
C GLY A 328 5.06 8.31 -8.16
N PHE A 329 4.62 9.50 -8.54
CA PHE A 329 4.59 9.94 -9.95
C PHE A 329 5.11 11.37 -10.04
N ILE A 330 6.41 11.49 -10.28
CA ILE A 330 7.14 12.77 -10.24
C ILE A 330 7.31 13.29 -11.66
N VAL A 331 6.59 14.34 -12.02
CA VAL A 331 6.60 14.94 -13.37
C VAL A 331 7.61 16.08 -13.45
N LEU A 332 8.39 16.11 -14.52
CA LEU A 332 9.42 17.12 -14.78
C LEU A 332 9.08 17.91 -16.06
N ASP A 333 9.03 19.24 -15.96
CA ASP A 333 8.85 20.14 -17.09
C ASP A 333 10.15 20.44 -17.86
N GLU A 334 10.03 21.20 -18.94
CA GLU A 334 11.14 21.56 -19.81
C GLU A 334 12.22 22.46 -19.19
N ASP A 335 12.01 22.97 -17.97
CA ASP A 335 13.02 23.74 -17.25
C ASP A 335 13.87 22.86 -16.31
N GLN A 336 13.43 21.63 -16.03
CA GLN A 336 14.14 20.75 -15.10
C GLN A 336 15.45 20.20 -15.68
N CYS A 337 16.56 20.38 -14.98
CA CYS A 337 17.83 19.77 -15.36
C CYS A 337 17.91 18.33 -14.86
N VAL A 338 17.76 17.34 -15.75
CA VAL A 338 17.83 15.90 -15.38
C VAL A 338 19.15 15.56 -14.71
N VAL A 339 20.26 16.12 -15.20
CA VAL A 339 21.59 15.93 -14.60
C VAL A 339 21.60 16.36 -13.13
N ARG A 340 20.97 17.50 -12.79
CA ARG A 340 20.84 17.97 -11.40
C ARG A 340 20.02 17.02 -10.54
N HIS A 341 18.95 16.43 -11.09
CA HIS A 341 18.12 15.45 -10.38
C HIS A 341 18.85 14.13 -10.11
N THR A 342 19.92 13.83 -10.86
CA THR A 342 20.72 12.60 -10.70
C THR A 342 22.07 12.81 -10.00
N TYR A 343 22.37 14.02 -9.53
CA TYR A 343 23.58 14.28 -8.74
C TYR A 343 23.46 13.58 -7.37
N THR A 344 24.40 12.70 -7.06
CA THR A 344 24.55 12.02 -5.76
C THR A 344 25.63 12.66 -4.93
#